data_AF-A0A8T0USR4-F1
#
_entry.id   AF-A0A8T0USR4-F1
#
_cell.length_a   1.000
_cell.length_b   1.000
_cell.length_c   1.000
_cell.angle_alpha   90.00
_cell.angle_beta   90.00
_cell.angle_gamma   90.00
#
_symmetry.space_group_name_H-M   'P 1'
#
loop_
_entity.id
_entity.type
_entity.pdbx_description
1 polymer ?
#
loop_
_entity_poly.entity_id
_entity_poly.type
_entity_poly.pdbx_seq_one_letter_code
_entity_poly.pdbx_strand_id
1 'polypeptide(L)'
;MTVTWTSGYDITEAVPFVEWGEKGGRRFLTPAGTLTFDKSSMCGAPAHTVGWRHPGYIHTSSLKDIWPDSLYTYKLGHRLMNGTRIWSKSYSFKASSYPGQDSLQRVVIFGDIGKVEADGSSEFNNFQPGSLNTTYQIIRDLENIDMVVHIGDICYANGYLSQWDQFTAQVEPIFFSRTRRRTFQLT
;
A
#
# COMPACT_ATOMS: atom_id res chain seq x y z
N MET A 1 5.07 9.97 -7.91
CA MET A 1 4.84 8.95 -6.86
C MET A 1 3.34 8.82 -6.65
N THR A 2 2.81 7.61 -6.50
CA THR A 2 1.39 7.40 -6.15
C THR A 2 1.27 6.87 -4.73
N VAL A 3 0.22 7.29 -4.03
CA VAL A 3 -0.14 6.77 -2.71
C VAL A 3 -1.52 6.16 -2.83
N THR A 4 -1.62 4.85 -2.57
CA THR A 4 -2.86 4.08 -2.63
C THR A 4 -3.19 3.52 -1.26
N TRP A 5 -4.43 3.67 -0.81
CA TRP A 5 -4.87 3.18 0.51
C TRP A 5 -6.34 2.77 0.51
N THR A 6 -6.73 1.98 1.50
CA THR A 6 -8.11 1.53 1.69
C THR A 6 -8.78 2.28 2.85
N SER A 7 -10.06 2.61 2.72
CA SER A 7 -10.87 3.14 3.82
C SER A 7 -12.31 2.62 3.77
N GLY A 8 -13.08 2.94 4.82
CA GLY A 8 -14.53 2.70 4.85
C GLY A 8 -15.38 3.85 4.31
N TYR A 9 -14.78 4.94 3.81
CA TYR A 9 -15.51 6.13 3.37
C TYR A 9 -15.66 6.17 1.85
N ASP A 10 -16.91 6.19 1.38
CA ASP A 10 -17.22 6.53 0.00
C ASP A 10 -16.99 8.02 -0.30
N ILE A 11 -16.93 8.39 -1.58
CA ILE A 11 -16.90 9.77 -2.04
C ILE A 11 -18.13 10.59 -1.63
N THR A 12 -19.26 9.92 -1.36
CA THR A 12 -20.48 10.56 -0.85
C THR A 12 -20.42 10.84 0.65
N GLU A 13 -19.51 10.19 1.38
CA GLU A 13 -19.34 10.34 2.83
C GLU A 13 -18.17 11.28 3.16
N ALA A 14 -17.09 11.20 2.39
CA ALA A 14 -15.90 11.99 2.59
C ALA A 14 -15.15 12.28 1.29
N VAL A 15 -14.52 13.44 1.21
CA VAL A 15 -13.54 13.75 0.15
C VAL A 15 -12.17 13.22 0.57
N PRO A 16 -11.59 12.21 -0.11
CA PRO A 16 -10.27 11.68 0.21
C PRO A 16 -9.16 12.53 -0.39
N PHE A 17 -8.08 12.72 0.36
CA PHE A 17 -6.92 13.49 -0.08
C PHE A 17 -5.65 13.05 0.68
N VAL A 18 -4.50 13.45 0.15
CA VAL A 18 -3.21 13.30 0.82
C VAL A 18 -2.67 14.68 1.16
N GLU A 19 -2.29 14.87 2.42
CA GLU A 19 -1.43 15.99 2.83
C GLU A 19 0.02 15.55 2.74
N TRP A 20 0.87 16.28 2.04
CA TRP A 20 2.26 15.87 1.84
C TRP A 20 3.19 17.06 1.59
N GLY A 21 4.49 16.81 1.66
CA GLY A 21 5.53 17.77 1.32
C GLY A 21 6.91 17.30 1.79
N GLU A 22 7.95 18.01 1.37
CA GLU A 22 9.31 17.73 1.83
C GLU A 22 9.36 17.80 3.38
N LYS A 23 10.21 16.98 4.00
CA LYS A 23 10.29 16.88 5.46
C LYS A 23 10.73 18.23 6.05
N GLY A 24 9.83 18.86 6.82
CA GLY A 24 10.05 20.19 7.40
C GLY A 24 9.70 21.36 6.48
N GLY A 25 9.29 21.07 5.24
CA GLY A 25 8.88 22.07 4.25
C GLY A 25 7.37 22.36 4.25
N ARG A 26 6.96 23.12 3.23
CA ARG A 26 5.55 23.46 2.96
C ARG A 26 4.71 22.20 2.72
N ARG A 27 3.48 22.22 3.22
CA ARG A 27 2.49 21.15 3.00
C ARG A 27 1.54 21.50 1.86
N PHE A 28 1.20 20.48 1.09
CA PHE A 28 0.26 20.52 -0.03
C PHE A 28 -0.84 19.49 0.21
N LEU A 29 -2.04 19.80 -0.28
CA LEU A 29 -3.14 18.85 -0.34
C LEU A 29 -3.33 18.41 -1.79
N THR A 30 -3.44 17.11 -2.01
CA THR A 30 -3.69 16.55 -3.34
C THR A 30 -4.89 15.60 -3.25
N PRO A 31 -5.89 15.72 -4.14
CA PRO A 31 -7.06 14.85 -4.11
C PRO A 31 -6.67 13.39 -4.44
N ALA A 32 -7.57 12.46 -4.13
CA ALA A 32 -7.46 11.08 -4.57
C ALA A 32 -8.67 10.67 -5.41
N GLY A 33 -8.42 9.87 -6.44
CA GLY A 33 -9.48 9.11 -7.11
C GLY A 33 -9.87 7.91 -6.25
N THR A 34 -11.15 7.55 -6.25
CA THR A 34 -11.68 6.41 -5.47
C THR A 34 -12.20 5.34 -6.41
N LEU A 35 -11.84 4.10 -6.14
CA LEU A 35 -12.35 2.91 -6.82
C LEU A 35 -12.87 1.92 -5.78
N THR A 36 -13.80 1.08 -6.20
CA THR A 36 -14.24 -0.09 -5.47
C THR A 36 -14.73 -1.13 -6.48
N PHE A 37 -15.06 -2.31 -6.00
CA PHE A 37 -15.73 -3.34 -6.77
C PHE A 37 -16.75 -4.03 -5.87
N ASP A 38 -17.85 -4.47 -6.46
CA ASP A 38 -18.92 -5.14 -5.75
C ASP A 38 -18.85 -6.65 -5.94
N LYS A 39 -19.79 -7.36 -5.32
CA LYS A 39 -19.86 -8.83 -5.40
C LYS A 39 -19.97 -9.26 -6.86
N SER A 40 -20.87 -8.61 -7.61
CA SER A 40 -21.18 -8.98 -8.99
C SER A 40 -20.01 -8.80 -9.97
N SER A 41 -19.02 -7.98 -9.60
CA SER A 41 -17.76 -7.85 -10.33
C SER A 41 -16.91 -9.13 -10.33
N MET A 42 -17.17 -10.08 -9.42
CA MET A 42 -16.42 -11.34 -9.34
C MET A 42 -16.96 -12.40 -10.31
N CYS A 43 -16.10 -13.02 -11.09
CA CYS A 43 -16.49 -13.93 -12.16
C CYS A 43 -17.07 -15.28 -11.69
N GLY A 44 -16.77 -15.72 -10.45
CA GLY A 44 -17.16 -17.06 -10.00
C GLY A 44 -16.83 -17.34 -8.53
N ALA A 45 -17.19 -18.54 -8.07
CA ALA A 45 -16.88 -19.01 -6.72
C ALA A 45 -15.36 -19.22 -6.54
N PRO A 46 -14.80 -19.02 -5.33
CA PRO A 46 -15.49 -18.57 -4.11
C PRO A 46 -15.69 -17.05 -4.04
N ALA A 47 -15.04 -16.28 -4.91
CA ALA A 47 -15.05 -14.80 -4.90
C ALA A 47 -16.46 -14.20 -5.00
N HIS A 48 -17.31 -14.77 -5.85
CA HIS A 48 -18.69 -14.36 -6.05
C HIS A 48 -19.68 -15.01 -5.06
N THR A 49 -19.20 -15.86 -4.14
CA THR A 49 -20.07 -16.65 -3.25
C THR A 49 -19.66 -16.50 -1.80
N VAL A 50 -19.02 -17.52 -1.23
CA VAL A 50 -18.70 -17.65 0.21
C VAL A 50 -17.43 -16.92 0.60
N GLY A 51 -16.54 -16.64 -0.35
CA GLY A 51 -15.31 -15.90 -0.12
C GLY A 51 -15.47 -14.38 -0.31
N TRP A 52 -16.65 -13.92 -0.71
CA TRP A 52 -16.95 -12.50 -0.88
C TRP A 52 -16.85 -11.75 0.45
N ARG A 53 -16.08 -10.66 0.45
CA ARG A 53 -16.09 -9.62 1.48
C ARG A 53 -15.90 -8.27 0.80
N HIS A 54 -16.72 -7.29 1.15
CA HIS A 54 -16.65 -5.95 0.56
C HIS A 54 -15.25 -5.34 0.81
N PRO A 55 -14.55 -4.81 -0.21
CA PRO A 55 -13.18 -4.32 -0.09
C PRO A 55 -13.08 -2.91 0.55
N GLY A 56 -14.22 -2.28 0.81
CA GLY A 56 -14.26 -0.86 1.20
C GLY A 56 -14.05 0.02 -0.03
N TYR A 57 -13.27 1.08 0.13
CA TYR A 57 -12.96 2.03 -0.93
C TYR A 57 -11.45 2.21 -1.04
N ILE A 58 -10.94 2.08 -2.26
CA ILE A 58 -9.51 2.15 -2.59
C ILE A 58 -9.25 3.52 -3.20
N HIS A 59 -8.46 4.34 -2.52
CA HIS A 59 -8.16 5.71 -2.93
C HIS A 59 -6.74 5.78 -3.46
N THR A 60 -6.52 6.51 -4.56
CA THR A 60 -5.19 6.73 -5.14
C THR A 60 -4.95 8.22 -5.39
N SER A 61 -3.89 8.77 -4.81
CA SER A 61 -3.43 10.14 -5.04
C SER A 61 -2.09 10.14 -5.78
N SER A 62 -1.91 11.11 -6.69
CA SER A 62 -0.68 11.28 -7.48
C SER A 62 0.13 12.48 -6.99
N LEU A 63 1.26 12.21 -6.34
CA LEU A 63 2.21 13.22 -5.88
C LEU A 63 3.19 13.55 -7.02
N LYS A 64 3.12 14.78 -7.51
CA LYS A 64 3.84 15.29 -8.70
C LYS A 64 4.91 16.29 -8.29
N ASP A 65 5.80 16.63 -9.22
CA ASP A 65 6.83 17.67 -9.03
C ASP A 65 7.74 17.42 -7.82
N ILE A 66 8.04 16.14 -7.57
CA ILE A 66 8.93 15.70 -6.48
C ILE A 66 10.39 15.85 -6.88
N TRP A 67 11.21 16.31 -5.94
CA TRP A 67 12.63 16.53 -6.17
C TRP A 67 13.36 15.21 -5.92
N PRO A 68 14.27 14.79 -6.84
CA PRO A 68 15.02 13.55 -6.68
C PRO A 68 15.75 13.49 -5.34
N ASP A 69 15.80 12.30 -4.75
CA ASP A 69 16.46 12.02 -3.47
C ASP A 69 15.97 12.76 -2.21
N SER A 70 15.05 13.70 -2.34
CA SER A 70 14.45 14.40 -1.21
C SER A 70 13.55 13.50 -0.38
N LEU A 71 13.51 13.76 0.93
CA LEU A 71 12.67 13.05 1.88
C LEU A 71 11.33 13.77 2.01
N TYR A 72 10.25 13.08 1.68
CA TYR A 72 8.89 13.56 1.82
C TYR A 72 8.20 12.89 2.99
N THR A 73 7.23 13.59 3.58
CA THR A 73 6.29 13.02 4.54
C THR A 73 4.87 13.28 4.09
N TYR A 74 3.96 12.36 4.41
CA TYR A 74 2.56 12.48 4.04
C TYR A 74 1.61 11.89 5.08
N LYS A 75 0.34 12.30 5.01
CA LYS A 75 -0.79 11.78 5.77
C LYS A 75 -1.97 11.56 4.84
N LEU A 76 -2.71 10.48 5.11
CA LEU A 76 -3.97 10.19 4.46
C LEU A 76 -5.07 10.97 5.18
N GLY A 77 -5.95 11.61 4.43
CA GLY A 77 -6.99 12.47 4.96
C GLY A 77 -8.35 12.18 4.32
N HIS A 78 -9.39 12.22 5.15
CA HIS A 78 -10.78 12.19 4.72
C HIS A 78 -11.49 13.40 5.30
N ARG A 79 -12.02 14.28 4.45
CA ARG A 79 -12.87 15.39 4.89
C ARG A 79 -14.32 14.94 4.79
N LEU A 80 -14.94 14.65 5.93
CA LEU A 80 -16.35 14.30 6.04
C LEU A 80 -17.23 15.45 5.52
N MET A 81 -18.46 15.14 5.10
CA MET A 81 -19.41 16.16 4.59
C MET A 81 -19.75 17.24 5.63
N ASN A 82 -19.62 16.94 6.92
CA ASN A 82 -19.78 17.91 8.01
C ASN A 82 -18.55 18.82 8.23
N GLY A 83 -17.51 18.70 7.40
CA GLY A 83 -16.28 19.49 7.45
C GLY A 83 -15.17 18.92 8.34
N THR A 84 -15.46 17.91 9.17
CA THR A 84 -14.47 17.26 10.03
C THR A 84 -13.43 16.52 9.20
N ARG A 85 -12.16 16.58 9.62
CA ARG A 85 -11.07 15.86 8.95
C ARG A 85 -10.58 14.70 9.81
N ILE A 86 -10.62 13.52 9.24
CA ILE A 86 -10.03 12.30 9.80
C ILE A 86 -8.66 12.10 9.16
N TRP A 87 -7.66 11.75 9.97
CA TRP A 87 -6.26 11.67 9.55
C TRP A 87 -5.64 10.35 9.96
N SER A 88 -4.75 9.83 9.11
CA SER A 88 -3.86 8.72 9.47
C SER A 88 -2.69 9.18 10.33
N LYS A 89 -1.88 8.20 10.78
CA LYS A 89 -0.48 8.44 11.19
C LYS A 89 0.31 9.07 10.04
N SER A 90 1.42 9.74 10.38
CA SER A 90 2.36 10.25 9.38
C SER A 90 3.23 9.14 8.81
N TYR A 91 3.46 9.20 7.50
CA TYR A 91 4.36 8.33 6.75
C TYR A 91 5.47 9.13 6.08
N SER A 92 6.50 8.43 5.59
CA SER A 92 7.60 9.06 4.86
C SER A 92 8.04 8.22 3.67
N PHE A 93 8.54 8.87 2.62
CA PHE A 93 9.22 8.21 1.52
C PHE A 93 10.35 9.10 0.99
N LYS A 94 11.38 8.47 0.43
CA LYS A 94 12.44 9.17 -0.30
C LYS A 94 12.05 9.12 -1.78
N ALA A 95 12.06 10.26 -2.46
CA ALA A 95 11.83 10.30 -3.90
C ALA A 95 12.94 9.52 -4.61
N SER A 96 12.58 8.85 -5.72
CA SER A 96 13.53 8.12 -6.54
C SER A 96 14.64 9.06 -7.07
N SER A 97 15.83 8.51 -7.26
CA SER A 97 16.91 9.23 -7.92
C SER A 97 16.54 9.59 -9.37
N TYR A 98 17.19 10.60 -9.92
CA TYR A 98 16.95 11.01 -11.30
C TYR A 98 17.41 9.90 -12.28
N PRO A 99 16.69 9.66 -13.40
CA PRO A 99 17.13 8.69 -14.39
C PRO A 99 18.56 8.97 -14.90
N GLY A 100 19.46 8.00 -14.77
CA GLY A 100 20.88 8.13 -15.14
C GLY A 100 21.79 8.72 -14.05
N GLN A 101 21.26 8.97 -12.84
CA GLN A 101 22.08 9.43 -11.72
C GLN A 101 23.06 8.35 -11.26
N ASP A 102 24.33 8.73 -11.08
CA ASP A 102 25.38 7.89 -10.52
C ASP A 102 25.26 7.83 -8.99
N SER A 103 24.43 6.91 -8.50
CA SER A 103 24.24 6.62 -7.09
C SER A 103 24.04 5.13 -6.87
N LEU A 104 24.40 4.64 -5.68
CA LEU A 104 24.06 3.27 -5.28
C LEU A 104 22.54 3.11 -5.19
N GLN A 105 21.98 2.22 -6.00
CA GLN A 105 20.56 1.89 -6.05
C GLN A 105 20.37 0.40 -5.80
N ARG A 106 19.48 0.04 -4.87
CA ARG A 106 19.32 -1.35 -4.40
C ARG A 106 17.89 -1.83 -4.62
N VAL A 107 17.71 -2.88 -5.41
CA VAL A 107 16.38 -3.39 -5.79
C VAL A 107 16.23 -4.81 -5.27
N VAL A 108 15.10 -5.09 -4.63
CA VAL A 108 14.70 -6.44 -4.22
C VAL A 108 13.57 -6.93 -5.13
N ILE A 109 13.70 -8.15 -5.64
CA ILE A 109 12.76 -8.77 -6.57
C ILE A 109 12.40 -10.16 -6.05
N PHE A 110 11.11 -10.47 -5.97
CA PHE A 110 10.60 -11.79 -5.59
C PHE A 110 9.18 -12.01 -6.14
N GLY A 111 8.75 -13.26 -6.24
CA GLY A 111 7.37 -13.65 -6.51
C GLY A 111 6.83 -14.51 -5.37
N ASP A 112 5.56 -14.90 -5.47
CA ASP A 112 5.01 -16.03 -4.73
C ASP A 112 5.09 -15.91 -3.20
N ILE A 113 5.07 -14.69 -2.65
CA ILE A 113 5.24 -14.51 -1.20
C ILE A 113 4.01 -14.97 -0.41
N GLY A 114 2.81 -14.79 -0.95
CA GLY A 114 1.56 -15.03 -0.24
C GLY A 114 1.42 -14.26 1.06
N LYS A 115 0.71 -14.85 2.02
CA LYS A 115 0.50 -14.29 3.36
C LYS A 115 0.39 -15.41 4.39
N VAL A 116 0.64 -15.10 5.65
CA VAL A 116 0.43 -16.04 6.78
C VAL A 116 0.07 -15.24 8.02
N GLU A 117 -0.84 -15.75 8.85
CA GLU A 117 -1.15 -15.15 10.15
C GLU A 117 0.04 -15.21 11.12
N ALA A 118 0.47 -14.06 11.61
CA ALA A 118 1.58 -13.94 12.55
C ALA A 118 1.27 -14.55 13.93
N ASP A 119 0.00 -14.70 14.29
CA ASP A 119 -0.45 -15.33 15.54
C ASP A 119 -0.55 -16.87 15.46
N GLY A 120 -0.26 -17.45 14.29
CA GLY A 120 -0.32 -18.89 14.05
C GLY A 120 -1.72 -19.43 13.75
N SER A 121 -2.72 -18.57 13.55
CA SER A 121 -4.06 -18.98 13.13
C SER A 121 -4.04 -19.70 11.78
N SER A 122 -4.98 -20.63 11.61
CA SER A 122 -5.22 -21.26 10.30
C SER A 122 -6.28 -20.48 9.51
N GLU A 123 -6.22 -20.60 8.19
CA GLU A 123 -7.03 -19.84 7.26
C GLU A 123 -7.11 -20.53 5.90
N PHE A 124 -8.01 -20.06 5.03
CA PHE A 124 -8.07 -20.55 3.64
C PHE A 124 -6.74 -20.29 2.91
N ASN A 125 -6.36 -21.17 2.00
CA ASN A 125 -5.14 -21.03 1.21
C ASN A 125 -3.86 -20.81 2.03
N ASN A 126 -3.78 -21.36 3.24
CA ASN A 126 -2.62 -21.25 4.12
C ASN A 126 -1.49 -22.22 3.72
N PHE A 127 -0.80 -21.92 2.62
CA PHE A 127 0.26 -22.77 2.06
C PHE A 127 1.54 -21.99 1.71
N GLN A 128 1.76 -20.81 2.30
CA GLN A 128 2.95 -19.97 2.03
C GLN A 128 3.86 -19.84 3.27
N PRO A 129 4.46 -20.94 3.78
CA PRO A 129 5.20 -20.93 5.06
C PRO A 129 6.41 -19.99 5.07
N GLY A 130 6.92 -19.59 3.91
CA GLY A 130 8.02 -18.64 3.77
C GLY A 130 7.60 -17.16 3.86
N SER A 131 6.30 -16.86 3.83
CA SER A 131 5.78 -15.49 3.67
C SER A 131 6.28 -14.52 4.73
N LEU A 132 6.15 -14.90 6.01
CA LEU A 132 6.58 -14.07 7.13
C LEU A 132 8.11 -13.92 7.15
N ASN A 133 8.87 -14.99 6.90
CA ASN A 133 10.33 -14.93 6.87
C ASN A 133 10.83 -13.95 5.80
N THR A 134 10.30 -14.04 4.57
CA THR A 134 10.66 -13.11 3.49
C THR A 134 10.28 -11.68 3.86
N THR A 135 9.06 -11.47 4.36
CA THR A 135 8.59 -10.15 4.83
C THR A 135 9.52 -9.57 5.90
N TYR A 136 9.89 -10.36 6.90
CA TYR A 136 10.77 -9.93 7.98
C TYR A 136 12.19 -9.62 7.50
N GLN A 137 12.76 -10.39 6.58
CA GLN A 137 14.09 -10.10 6.03
C GLN A 137 14.10 -8.77 5.27
N ILE A 138 13.07 -8.50 4.48
CA ILE A 138 12.95 -7.22 3.75
C ILE A 138 12.78 -6.05 4.72
N ILE A 139 11.95 -6.20 5.76
CA ILE A 139 11.76 -5.16 6.78
C ILE A 139 13.07 -4.91 7.54
N ARG A 140 13.81 -5.98 7.88
CA ARG A 140 15.08 -5.87 8.60
C ARG A 140 16.14 -5.13 7.79
N ASP A 141 16.19 -5.33 6.48
CA ASP A 141 17.13 -4.66 5.58
C ASP A 141 16.54 -3.43 4.88
N LEU A 142 15.42 -2.89 5.39
CA LEU A 142 14.69 -1.82 4.73
C LEU A 142 15.49 -0.50 4.62
N GLU A 143 16.50 -0.26 5.44
CA GLU A 143 17.36 0.92 5.24
C GLU A 143 18.25 0.78 4.00
N ASN A 144 18.47 -0.46 3.55
CA ASN A 144 19.38 -0.80 2.46
C ASN A 144 18.71 -1.13 1.15
N ILE A 145 17.40 -1.00 1.04
CA ILE A 145 16.70 -1.24 -0.22
C ILE A 145 16.20 0.12 -0.75
N ASP A 146 15.96 0.27 -2.05
CA ASP A 146 15.43 1.49 -2.71
C ASP A 146 14.16 1.22 -3.51
N MET A 147 13.96 -0.02 -3.97
CA MET A 147 12.75 -0.47 -4.64
C MET A 147 12.48 -1.94 -4.34
N VAL A 148 11.20 -2.31 -4.26
CA VAL A 148 10.75 -3.70 -4.21
C VAL A 148 9.90 -3.96 -5.44
N VAL A 149 10.09 -5.11 -6.08
CA VAL A 149 9.28 -5.56 -7.22
C VAL A 149 8.74 -6.94 -6.89
N HIS A 150 7.42 -7.05 -6.81
CA HIS A 150 6.74 -8.31 -6.63
C HIS A 150 6.21 -8.81 -7.97
N ILE A 151 6.73 -9.94 -8.46
CA ILE A 151 6.51 -10.41 -9.84
C ILE A 151 5.41 -11.47 -9.96
N GLY A 152 4.20 -11.16 -9.46
CA GLY A 152 3.04 -12.07 -9.54
C GLY A 152 2.89 -13.00 -8.33
N ASP A 153 1.77 -13.72 -8.26
CA ASP A 153 1.40 -14.59 -7.14
C ASP A 153 1.46 -13.90 -5.75
N ILE A 154 0.59 -12.90 -5.62
CA ILE A 154 0.67 -11.89 -4.55
C ILE A 154 0.29 -12.47 -3.17
N CYS A 155 -1.00 -12.74 -2.95
CA CYS A 155 -1.52 -13.11 -1.62
C CYS A 155 -2.21 -14.48 -1.60
N TYR A 156 -2.36 -15.14 -2.76
CA TYR A 156 -3.11 -16.39 -2.92
C TYR A 156 -4.52 -16.36 -2.31
N ALA A 157 -5.18 -15.18 -2.31
CA ALA A 157 -6.56 -15.06 -1.86
C ALA A 157 -7.49 -16.06 -2.56
N ASN A 158 -7.27 -16.29 -3.86
CA ASN A 158 -8.01 -17.24 -4.71
C ASN A 158 -9.53 -17.19 -4.48
N GLY A 159 -10.05 -15.97 -4.29
CA GLY A 159 -11.46 -15.69 -4.06
C GLY A 159 -11.93 -15.59 -2.60
N TYR A 160 -11.06 -15.73 -1.61
CA TYR A 160 -11.33 -15.36 -0.22
C TYR A 160 -10.82 -13.93 0.04
N LEU A 161 -11.67 -12.94 -0.22
CA LEU A 161 -11.27 -11.55 -0.42
C LEU A 161 -10.70 -10.86 0.82
N SER A 162 -11.04 -11.31 2.03
CA SER A 162 -10.48 -10.76 3.27
C SER A 162 -8.96 -10.81 3.31
N GLN A 163 -8.35 -11.74 2.57
CA GLN A 163 -6.91 -11.96 2.53
C GLN A 163 -6.16 -10.86 1.76
N TRP A 164 -6.85 -10.07 0.93
CA TRP A 164 -6.25 -8.89 0.32
C TRP A 164 -5.93 -7.82 1.37
N ASP A 165 -6.86 -7.53 2.28
CA ASP A 165 -6.61 -6.58 3.38
C ASP A 165 -5.48 -7.09 4.27
N GLN A 166 -5.51 -8.38 4.63
CA GLN A 166 -4.46 -9.03 5.41
C GLN A 166 -3.08 -8.89 4.76
N PHE A 167 -2.99 -9.15 3.44
CA PHE A 167 -1.75 -8.99 2.71
C PHE A 167 -1.26 -7.54 2.70
N THR A 168 -2.14 -6.58 2.38
CA THR A 168 -1.75 -5.15 2.39
C THR A 168 -1.27 -4.67 3.76
N ALA A 169 -1.81 -5.22 4.85
CA ALA A 169 -1.34 -4.97 6.21
C ALA A 169 0.03 -5.64 6.47
N GLN A 170 0.23 -6.89 6.04
CA GLN A 170 1.50 -7.62 6.19
C GLN A 170 2.67 -6.86 5.54
N VAL A 171 2.44 -6.28 4.37
CA VAL A 171 3.45 -5.54 3.61
C VAL A 171 3.44 -4.03 3.88
N GLU A 172 2.52 -3.51 4.70
CA GLU A 172 2.46 -2.08 5.08
C GLU A 172 3.85 -1.57 5.52
N PRO A 173 4.62 -2.26 6.39
CA PRO A 173 5.91 -1.74 6.84
C PRO A 173 6.96 -1.60 5.73
N ILE A 174 6.84 -2.35 4.63
CA ILE A 174 7.74 -2.29 3.48
C ILE A 174 7.44 -1.06 2.62
N PHE A 175 6.16 -0.67 2.50
CA PHE A 175 5.70 0.40 1.60
C PHE A 175 5.43 1.74 2.30
N PHE A 176 5.10 1.69 3.59
CA PHE A 176 4.67 2.82 4.41
C PHE A 176 5.59 2.94 5.63
N SER A 177 6.90 3.15 5.40
CA SER A 177 7.86 3.22 6.49
C SER A 177 7.79 4.57 7.26
N ARG A 178 7.98 4.51 8.58
CA ARG A 178 8.24 5.68 9.44
C ARG A 178 9.63 6.29 9.20
N THR A 179 10.50 5.56 8.50
CA THR A 179 11.92 5.84 8.36
C THR A 179 12.36 5.54 6.93
N ARG A 180 12.09 6.51 6.04
CA ARG A 180 12.63 6.66 4.67
C ARG A 180 12.30 5.55 3.64
N ARG A 181 12.13 6.00 2.38
CA ARG A 181 12.04 5.24 1.09
C ARG A 181 10.69 4.47 0.94
N ARG A 182 9.91 4.45 -0.16
CA ARG A 182 10.21 4.16 -1.59
C ARG A 182 8.96 4.30 -2.48
N THR A 183 9.12 4.03 -3.79
CA THR A 183 8.08 3.70 -4.79
C THR A 183 7.95 2.16 -4.93
N PHE A 184 6.72 1.64 -5.08
CA PHE A 184 6.43 0.22 -5.34
C PHE A 184 5.70 0.08 -6.69
N GLN A 185 5.99 -0.98 -7.44
CA GLN A 185 5.32 -1.29 -8.70
C GLN A 185 4.95 -2.77 -8.71
N LEU A 186 3.64 -3.05 -8.77
CA LEU A 186 3.10 -4.34 -9.17
C LEU A 186 2.99 -4.32 -10.70
N THR A 187 3.64 -5.26 -11.38
CA THR A 187 3.47 -5.50 -12.81
C THR A 187 2.53 -6.66 -13.03
#